data_AF-A0A0D6L3T0-F1
#
_entry.id   AF-A0A0D6L3T0-F1
#
_cell.length_a   1.000
_cell.length_b   1.000
_cell.length_c   1.000
_cell.angle_alpha   90.00
_cell.angle_beta   90.00
_cell.angle_gamma   90.00
#
_symmetry.space_group_name_H-M   'P 1'
#
loop_
_entity.id
_entity.type
_entity.pdbx_description
1 polymer ?
#
loop_
_entity_poly.entity_id
_entity_poly.type
_entity_poly.pdbx_seq_one_letter_code
_entity_poly.pdbx_strand_id
1 'polypeptide(L)' 'GAYVCSQVITAIPPNQCARIDFSPTLPHLKRLAFEASIPGNLIQFVITYETAFWREEGWSGEVISSGRTTKRGE' A
#
# COMPACT_ATOMS: atom_id res chain seq x y z
N GLY A 1 13.48 -1.15 23.99
CA GLY A 1 14.25 -0.15 24.76
C GLY A 1 13.51 1.17 24.77
N ALA A 2 13.85 2.08 25.70
CA ALA A 2 13.33 3.44 25.74
C ALA A 2 14.34 4.41 25.13
N TYR A 3 13.87 5.38 24.34
CA TYR A 3 14.70 6.41 23.72
C TYR A 3 14.18 7.79 24.12
N VAL A 4 15.11 8.71 24.39
CA VAL A 4 14.80 10.10 24.76
C VAL A 4 15.41 11.02 23.71
N CYS A 5 14.62 11.97 23.23
CA CYS A 5 15.03 12.96 22.24
C CYS A 5 14.26 14.26 22.43
N SER A 6 14.72 15.34 21.80
CA SER A 6 14.03 16.63 21.84
C SER A 6 12.75 16.63 21.00
N GLN A 7 12.75 15.91 19.86
CA GLN A 7 11.64 15.83 18.91
C GLN A 7 11.53 14.42 18.31
N VAL A 8 10.34 14.04 17.86
CA VAL A 8 10.05 12.76 17.18
C VAL A 8 9.29 13.03 15.89
N ILE A 9 9.63 12.31 14.82
CA ILE A 9 8.91 12.32 13.53
C ILE A 9 8.23 10.95 13.33
N THR A 10 6.92 10.95 13.11
CA THR A 10 6.17 9.74 12.73
C THR A 10 6.22 9.56 11.22
N ALA A 11 7.10 8.69 10.73
CA ALA A 11 7.28 8.40 9.30
C ALA A 11 6.55 7.12 8.85
N ILE A 12 5.41 6.81 9.48
CA ILE A 12 4.57 5.65 9.17
C ILE A 12 3.20 6.12 8.66
N PRO A 13 2.43 5.25 7.97
CA PRO A 13 1.07 5.60 7.53
C PRO A 13 0.15 6.04 8.68
N PRO A 14 -0.81 6.96 8.46
CA PRO A 14 -1.65 7.50 9.53
C PRO A 14 -2.44 6.45 10.32
N ASN A 15 -2.94 5.40 9.67
CA ASN A 15 -3.60 4.28 10.37
C ASN A 15 -2.66 3.50 11.29
N GLN A 16 -1.36 3.46 11.00
CA GLN A 16 -0.39 2.87 11.91
C GLN A 16 -0.10 3.81 13.08
N CYS A 17 -0.16 5.12 12.89
CA CYS A 17 -0.10 6.09 13.99
C CYS A 17 -1.28 5.91 14.97
N ALA A 18 -2.47 5.51 14.51
CA ALA A 18 -3.61 5.23 15.39
C ALA A 18 -3.37 4.09 16.40
N ARG A 19 -2.36 3.25 16.16
CA ARG A 19 -1.97 2.13 17.03
C ARG A 19 -0.93 2.49 18.08
N ILE A 20 -0.46 3.74 18.09
CA ILE A 20 0.50 4.23 19.09
C ILE A 20 -0.27 4.81 20.28
N ASP A 21 0.09 4.38 21.49
CA ASP A 21 -0.41 4.98 22.71
C ASP A 21 0.30 6.32 22.98
N PHE A 22 -0.42 7.43 22.78
CA PHE A 22 0.09 8.77 23.07
C PHE A 22 -0.28 9.21 24.48
N SER A 23 0.70 9.75 25.20
CA SER A 23 0.51 10.42 26.48
C SER A 23 1.16 11.81 26.45
N PRO A 24 0.40 12.91 26.62
CA PRO A 24 -1.07 12.94 26.75
C PRO A 24 -1.77 12.50 25.46
N THR A 25 -3.04 12.11 25.59
CA THR A 25 -3.88 11.68 24.45
C THR A 25 -3.91 12.76 23.37
N LEU A 26 -3.84 12.34 22.10
CA LEU A 26 -3.92 13.26 20.97
C LEU A 26 -5.28 13.98 20.91
N PRO A 27 -5.31 15.22 20.38
CA PRO A 27 -6.54 15.94 20.08
C PRO A 27 -7.53 15.10 19.27
N HIS A 28 -8.82 15.23 19.57
CA HIS A 28 -9.88 14.39 19.02
C HIS A 28 -9.84 14.30 17.48
N LEU A 29 -9.75 15.44 16.79
CA LEU A 29 -9.72 15.47 15.32
C LEU A 29 -8.51 14.74 14.73
N LYS A 30 -7.37 14.76 15.42
CA LYS A 30 -6.15 14.06 14.95
C LYS A 30 -6.30 12.55 15.07
N ARG A 31 -6.94 12.06 16.15
CA ARG A 31 -7.26 10.63 16.31
C ARG A 31 -8.22 10.15 15.22
N LEU A 32 -9.30 10.89 14.99
CA LEU A 32 -10.25 10.58 13.93
C LEU A 32 -9.59 10.54 12.55
N ALA A 33 -8.69 11.50 12.24
CA ALA A 33 -7.97 11.52 10.98
C ALA A 33 -7.07 10.28 10.79
N PHE A 34 -6.40 9.84 11.86
CA PHE A 34 -5.56 8.63 11.83
C PHE A 34 -6.41 7.36 11.64
N GLU A 35 -7.52 7.24 12.37
CA GLU A 35 -8.43 6.10 12.31
C GLU A 35 -9.16 5.99 10.96
N ALA A 36 -9.53 7.13 10.36
CA ALA A 36 -10.25 7.17 9.08
C ALA A 36 -9.38 6.85 7.86
N SER A 37 -8.05 6.75 8.02
CA SER A 37 -7.11 6.55 6.91
C SER A 37 -7.02 5.08 6.50
N ILE A 38 -7.95 4.58 5.70
CA ILE A 38 -7.98 3.18 5.26
C ILE A 38 -7.00 2.96 4.09
N PRO A 39 -6.04 2.03 4.19
CA PRO A 39 -5.14 1.71 3.08
C PRO A 39 -5.88 0.95 1.97
N GLY A 40 -5.45 1.14 0.73
CA GLY A 40 -5.91 0.33 -0.40
C GLY A 40 -5.42 -1.12 -0.30
N ASN A 41 -6.17 -2.04 -0.91
CA ASN A 41 -5.77 -3.44 -1.05
C ASN A 41 -5.11 -3.64 -2.42
N LEU A 42 -3.92 -4.23 -2.45
CA LEU A 42 -3.14 -4.50 -3.66
C LEU A 42 -2.54 -5.90 -3.58
N ILE A 43 -2.60 -6.65 -4.69
CA ILE A 43 -1.81 -7.86 -4.90
C ILE A 43 -0.73 -7.51 -5.93
N GLN A 44 0.53 -7.70 -5.56
CA GLN A 44 1.66 -7.56 -6.47
C GLN A 44 2.27 -8.95 -6.69
N PHE A 45 2.50 -9.29 -7.94
CA PHE A 45 3.12 -10.55 -8.33
C PHE A 45 4.15 -10.33 -9.43
N VAL A 46 5.08 -11.26 -9.56
CA VAL A 46 6.08 -11.28 -10.62
C VAL A 46 5.99 -12.64 -11.29
N ILE A 47 5.82 -12.65 -12.61
CA ILE A 47 5.84 -13.86 -13.43
C ILE A 47 7.12 -13.85 -14.24
N THR A 48 7.91 -14.90 -14.12
CA THR A 48 9.16 -15.09 -14.86
C THR A 48 8.96 -16.11 -15.96
N TYR A 49 9.61 -15.87 -17.10
CA TYR A 49 9.66 -16.76 -18.24
C TYR A 49 11.12 -16.97 -18.63
N GLU A 50 11.41 -18.06 -19.34
CA GLU A 50 12.76 -18.36 -19.83
C GLU A 50 13.26 -17.30 -20.82
N THR A 51 12.38 -16.83 -21.72
CA THR A 51 12.66 -15.76 -22.67
C THR A 51 11.66 -14.62 -22.54
N ALA A 52 12.07 -13.43 -22.98
CA ALA A 52 11.18 -12.27 -23.08
C ALA A 52 10.38 -12.33 -24.40
N PHE A 53 9.60 -13.38 -24.60
CA PHE A 53 8.88 -13.67 -25.85
C PHE A 53 8.03 -12.50 -26.37
N TRP A 54 7.47 -11.68 -25.47
CA TRP A 54 6.71 -10.49 -25.83
C TRP A 54 7.56 -9.46 -26.61
N ARG A 55 8.86 -9.37 -26.36
CA ARG A 55 9.77 -8.47 -27.09
C ARG A 55 10.07 -8.97 -28.51
N GLU A 56 10.17 -10.29 -28.69
CA GLU A 56 10.37 -10.90 -30.01
C GLU A 56 9.20 -10.59 -30.95
N GLU A 57 7.99 -10.50 -30.39
CA GLU A 57 6.75 -10.11 -31.07
C GLU A 57 6.55 -8.58 -31.15
N GLY A 58 7.54 -7.77 -30.74
CA GLY A 58 7.50 -6.31 -30.85
C GLY A 58 6.72 -5.57 -29.75
N TRP A 59 6.34 -6.24 -28.65
CA TRP A 59 5.60 -5.64 -27.54
C TRP A 59 6.52 -5.14 -26.41
N SER A 60 6.07 -4.11 -25.69
CA SER A 60 6.79 -3.54 -24.53
C SER A 60 6.68 -4.39 -23.25
N GLY A 61 5.60 -5.18 -23.11
CA GLY A 61 5.25 -5.91 -21.89
C GLY A 61 4.26 -5.17 -20.97
N GLU A 62 3.80 -3.97 -21.35
CA GLU A 62 2.75 -3.25 -20.63
C GLU A 62 1.37 -3.83 -20.98
N VAL A 63 0.54 -4.08 -19.97
CA VAL A 63 -0.83 -4.58 -20.13
C VAL A 63 -1.76 -3.77 -19.25
N ILE A 64 -2.82 -3.22 -19.85
CA ILE A 64 -3.94 -2.59 -19.16
C ILE A 64 -5.17 -3.46 -19.40
N SER A 65 -5.81 -3.92 -18.33
CA SER A 65 -7.01 -4.75 -18.39
C SER A 65 -8.11 -4.17 -17.51
N SER A 66 -9.36 -4.25 -17.97
CA SER A 66 -10.53 -3.90 -17.16
C SER A 66 -10.89 -4.98 -16.13
N GLY A 67 -10.14 -6.08 -16.10
CA GLY A 67 -10.41 -7.23 -15.23
C GLY A 67 -11.66 -8.02 -15.60
N ARG A 68 -12.32 -7.70 -16.73
CA ARG A 68 -13.50 -8.41 -17.23
C ARG A 68 -13.07 -9.43 -18.28
N THR A 69 -13.33 -10.70 -18.02
CA THR A 69 -13.24 -11.74 -19.05
C THR A 69 -14.51 -11.74 -19.90
N THR A 70 -14.37 -11.97 -21.21
CA THR A 70 -15.50 -12.22 -22.11
C THR A 70 -16.02 -13.65 -22.02
N LYS A 71 -15.25 -14.55 -21.38
CA LYS A 71 -15.65 -15.94 -21.13
C LYS A 71 -16.42 -16.02 -19.82
N ARG A 72 -17.67 -16.49 -19.89
CA ARG A 72 -18.50 -16.73 -18.69
C ARG A 72 -17.94 -17.92 -17.90
N GLY A 73 -17.63 -17.72 -16.61
CA GLY A 73 -17.27 -18.81 -15.68
C GLY A 73 -15.79 -18.95 -15.36
N GLU A 74 -14.94 -18.06 -15.88
CA GLU A 74 -13.55 -17.82 -15.43
C GLU A 74 -13.48 -16.57 -14.55
#